data_AF-A0A968N2F5-F1
#
_entry.id   AF-A0A968N2F5-F1
#
_cell.length_a   1.000
_cell.length_b   1.000
_cell.length_c   1.000
_cell.angle_alpha   90.00
_cell.angle_beta   90.00
_cell.angle_gamma   90.00
#
_symmetry.space_group_name_H-M   'P 1'
#
loop_
_entity.id
_entity.type
_entity.pdbx_description
1 polymer ?
#
loop_
_entity_poly.entity_id
_entity_poly.type
_entity_poly.pdbx_seq_one_letter_code
_entity_poly.pdbx_strand_id
1 'polypeptide(L)' 'MSPHQELTLTLAAPDNNPILLTPTFLKGSGIIPPDWSLARQPRLTPQLAQIPFTNGVSLTLSQPDRRIMRQSLG' A
#
# COMPACT_ATOMS: atom_id res chain seq x y z
N MET A 1 -23.81 -13.92 -5.02
CA MET A 1 -22.35 -13.62 -4.99
C MET A 1 -22.12 -12.75 -3.76
N SER A 2 -21.43 -13.27 -2.74
CA SER A 2 -21.08 -12.46 -1.57
C SER A 2 -19.98 -11.47 -1.94
N PRO A 3 -20.01 -10.22 -1.47
CA PRO A 3 -18.92 -9.28 -1.70
C PRO A 3 -17.67 -9.82 -1.00
N HIS A 4 -16.60 -10.05 -1.76
CA HIS A 4 -15.29 -10.27 -1.17
C HIS A 4 -14.92 -9.00 -0.40
N GLN A 5 -14.66 -9.12 0.91
CA GLN A 5 -14.19 -8.00 1.70
C GLN A 5 -12.75 -7.71 1.31
N GLU A 6 -12.53 -6.57 0.66
CA GLU A 6 -11.19 -6.08 0.33
C GLU A 6 -10.71 -5.13 1.43
N LEU A 7 -9.55 -5.41 2.02
CA LEU A 7 -8.92 -4.57 3.02
C LEU A 7 -7.78 -3.78 2.37
N THR A 8 -7.90 -2.46 2.36
CA THR A 8 -6.85 -1.56 1.86
C THR A 8 -6.23 -0.78 3.01
N LEU A 9 -4.91 -0.90 3.17
CA LEU A 9 -4.12 -0.12 4.12
C LEU A 9 -3.34 0.93 3.35
N THR A 10 -3.54 2.21 3.68
CA THR A 10 -2.79 3.34 3.10
C THR A 10 -1.84 3.91 4.15
N LEU A 11 -0.54 3.92 3.87
CA LEU A 11 0.44 4.59 4.72
C LEU A 11 0.91 5.87 4.03
N ALA A 12 0.90 6.99 4.76
CA ALA A 12 1.44 8.26 4.30
C ALA A 12 2.56 8.67 5.27
N ALA A 13 3.77 8.85 4.75
CA ALA A 13 4.91 9.31 5.52
C ALA A 13 5.60 10.46 4.76
N PRO A 14 6.07 11.52 5.45
CA PRO A 14 6.90 12.53 4.83
C PRO A 14 8.19 11.88 4.30
N ASP A 15 8.65 12.33 3.13
CA ASP A 15 9.84 11.78 2.46
C ASP A 15 9.75 10.27 2.14
N ASN A 16 8.55 9.77 1.80
CA ASN A 16 8.41 8.38 1.36
C ASN A 16 8.84 8.19 -0.10
N ASN A 17 9.54 7.09 -0.38
CA ASN A 17 9.82 6.61 -1.73
C ASN A 17 9.01 5.33 -2.01
N PRO A 18 7.82 5.44 -2.65
CA PRO A 18 6.93 4.30 -2.86
C PRO A 18 7.57 3.16 -3.65
N ILE A 19 8.57 3.44 -4.49
CA ILE A 19 9.25 2.42 -5.31
C ILE A 19 9.99 1.41 -4.43
N LEU A 20 10.37 1.77 -3.20
CA LEU A 20 11.07 0.87 -2.28
C LEU A 20 10.17 -0.24 -1.70
N LEU A 21 8.85 -0.11 -1.77
CA LEU A 21 7.91 -1.12 -1.29
C LEU A 21 7.75 -2.27 -2.29
N THR A 22 8.81 -3.02 -2.48
CA THR A 22 8.75 -4.27 -3.24
C THR A 22 8.18 -5.39 -2.38
N PRO A 23 7.57 -6.44 -2.98
CA PRO A 23 7.17 -7.64 -2.24
C PRO A 23 8.32 -8.27 -1.45
N THR A 24 9.53 -8.24 -2.00
CA THR A 24 10.75 -8.71 -1.33
C THR A 24 11.06 -7.92 -0.07
N PHE A 25 10.99 -6.58 -0.13
CA PHE A 25 11.17 -5.73 1.05
C PHE A 25 10.12 -6.01 2.12
N LEU A 26 8.84 -6.11 1.73
CA LEU A 26 7.74 -6.36 2.67
C LEU A 26 7.88 -7.71 3.39
N LYS A 27 8.31 -8.76 2.68
CA LYS A 27 8.58 -10.07 3.28
C LYS A 27 9.82 -10.03 4.17
N GLY A 28 10.92 -9.45 3.68
CA GLY A 28 12.19 -9.38 4.40
C GLY A 28 12.13 -8.53 5.67
N SER A 29 11.24 -7.54 5.73
CA SER A 29 10.99 -6.69 6.91
C SER A 29 9.97 -7.27 7.89
N GLY A 30 9.29 -8.37 7.54
CA GLY A 30 8.24 -8.98 8.37
C GLY A 30 6.91 -8.20 8.38
N ILE A 31 6.72 -7.22 7.48
CA ILE A 31 5.46 -6.47 7.35
C ILE A 31 4.34 -7.38 6.85
N ILE A 32 4.65 -8.32 5.96
CA ILE A 32 3.71 -9.33 5.47
C ILE A 32 4.24 -10.75 5.72
N PRO A 33 3.35 -11.75 5.85
CA PRO A 33 3.74 -13.15 5.89
C PRO A 33 4.47 -13.60 4.62
N PRO A 34 5.45 -14.52 4.72
CA PRO A 34 6.23 -14.99 3.57
C PRO A 34 5.40 -15.74 2.53
N ASP A 35 4.31 -16.38 2.96
CA ASP A 35 3.40 -17.17 2.10
C ASP A 35 2.46 -16.31 1.23
N TRP A 36 2.34 -15.01 1.52
CA TRP A 36 1.48 -14.13 0.73
C TRP A 36 1.95 -14.07 -0.73
N SER A 37 0.99 -14.28 -1.63
CA SER A 37 1.18 -14.32 -3.07
C SER A 37 0.49 -13.13 -3.74
N LEU A 38 1.10 -12.62 -4.80
CA LEU A 38 0.59 -11.46 -5.54
C LEU A 38 -0.65 -11.86 -6.35
N ALA A 39 -1.71 -11.06 -6.27
CA ALA A 39 -2.89 -11.25 -7.11
C ALA A 39 -2.66 -10.81 -8.57
N ARG A 40 -1.76 -9.83 -8.78
CA ARG A 40 -1.33 -9.31 -10.08
C ARG A 40 0.00 -8.57 -9.92
N GLN A 41 0.58 -8.12 -11.04
CA GLN A 41 1.80 -7.32 -11.00
C GLN A 41 1.60 -6.05 -10.15
N PRO A 42 2.52 -5.75 -9.20
CA PRO A 42 2.49 -4.52 -8.43
C PRO A 42 2.63 -3.30 -9.35
N ARG A 43 1.95 -2.21 -9.02
CA ARG A 43 2.15 -0.92 -9.68
C ARG A 43 3.08 -0.09 -8.80
N LEU A 44 4.32 0.11 -9.24
CA LEU A 44 5.31 0.91 -8.53
C LEU A 44 5.68 2.13 -9.38
N THR A 45 5.40 3.31 -8.84
CA THR A 45 5.69 4.62 -9.44
C THR A 45 6.22 5.54 -8.35
N PRO A 46 6.91 6.64 -8.69
CA PRO A 46 7.35 7.62 -7.69
C PRO A 46 6.22 8.16 -6.80
N GLN A 47 4.98 8.20 -7.29
CA GLN A 47 3.83 8.76 -6.59
C GLN A 47 3.01 7.71 -5.83
N LEU A 48 3.11 6.44 -6.23
CA LEU A 48 2.19 5.39 -5.82
C LEU A 48 2.84 4.00 -5.93
N ALA A 49 2.73 3.24 -4.84
CA ALA A 49 2.92 1.80 -4.80
C ALA A 49 1.57 1.13 -4.48
N GLN A 50 1.16 0.16 -5.30
CA GLN A 50 0.01 -0.71 -5.05
C GLN A 50 0.42 -2.17 -5.22
N ILE A 51 0.19 -2.95 -4.17
CA ILE A 51 0.64 -4.33 -4.07
C ILE A 51 -0.55 -5.19 -3.63
N PRO A 52 -1.31 -5.71 -4.60
CA PRO A 52 -2.48 -6.53 -4.34
C PRO A 52 -2.09 -8.00 -4.10
N PHE A 53 -2.68 -8.63 -3.09
CA PHE A 53 -2.44 -10.01 -2.71
C PHE A 53 -3.68 -10.89 -2.94
N THR A 54 -3.48 -12.18 -3.16
CA THR A 54 -4.56 -13.16 -3.46
C THR A 54 -5.53 -13.36 -2.30
N ASN A 55 -5.12 -13.02 -1.09
CA ASN A 55 -5.95 -13.09 0.11
C ASN A 55 -6.94 -11.91 0.26
N GLY A 56 -7.06 -11.04 -0.75
CA GLY A 56 -7.96 -9.88 -0.72
C GLY A 56 -7.41 -8.64 -0.02
N VAL A 57 -6.15 -8.67 0.43
CA VAL A 57 -5.46 -7.50 0.99
C VAL A 57 -4.72 -6.75 -0.11
N SER A 58 -4.78 -5.42 -0.10
CA SER A 58 -3.94 -4.58 -0.96
C SER A 58 -3.19 -3.55 -0.12
N LEU A 59 -1.87 -3.57 -0.20
CA LEU A 59 -1.03 -2.55 0.42
C LEU A 59 -0.84 -1.39 -0.56
N THR A 60 -1.14 -0.17 -0.10
CA THR A 60 -1.00 1.03 -0.90
C THR A 60 -0.14 2.06 -0.17
N LEU A 61 0.86 2.60 -0.85
CA LEU A 61 1.63 3.74 -0.39
C LEU A 61 1.54 4.84 -1.43
N SER A 62 1.03 5.99 -1.03
CA SER A 62 0.97 7.18 -1.87
C SER A 62 1.78 8.29 -1.22
N GLN A 63 2.32 9.19 -2.02
CA GLN A 63 2.76 10.47 -1.47
C GLN A 63 1.56 11.18 -0.85
N PRO A 64 1.73 11.84 0.32
CA PRO A 64 0.67 12.63 0.90
C PRO A 64 0.25 13.71 -0.11
N ASP A 65 -1.03 13.72 -0.48
CA ASP A 65 -1.57 14.83 -1.25
C ASP A 65 -1.46 16.08 -0.37
N ARG A 66 -0.63 17.05 -0.79
CA ARG A 66 -0.37 18.29 -0.04
C ARG A 66 -1.65 19.10 0.23
N ARG A 67 -2.82 18.70 -0.31
CA ARG A 67 -4.12 19.35 -0.08
C ARG A 67 -4.95 18.73 1.03
N ILE A 68 -4.62 17.55 1.56
CA ILE A 68 -5.37 16.91 2.66
C ILE A 68 -4.67 17.17 4.00
N MET A 69 -4.52 18.43 4.39
CA MET A 69 -4.25 18.83 5.79
C MET A 69 -4.56 20.32 5.98
N ARG A 70 -5.84 20.69 5.84
CA ARG A 70 -6.41 21.94 6.40
C ARG A 70 -7.86 21.67 6.77
N GLN A 71 -8.06 20.97 7.89
CA GLN A 71 -9.30 21.09 8.66
C GLN A 71 -8.92 21.87 9.90
N SER A 72 -9.03 23.20 9.84
CA SER A 72 -9.04 24.02 11.05
C SER A 72 -10.34 23.69 11.76
N LEU A 73 -10.24 22.96 12.89
CA LEU A 73 -11.27 23.08 13.91
C LEU A 73 -11.12 24.49 14.48
N GLY A 74 -12.22 25.24 14.48
CA GLY A 74 -12.27 26.67 14.79
C GLY A 74 -11.77 27.05 16.17
#